data_AF-A0A6P1VZX3-F1
#
_entry.id   AF-A0A6P1VZX3-F1
#
_cell.length_a   1.000
_cell.length_b   1.000
_cell.length_c   1.000
_cell.angle_alpha   90.00
_cell.angle_beta   90.00
_cell.angle_gamma   90.00
#
_symmetry.space_group_name_H-M   'P 1'
#
loop_
_entity.id
_entity.type
_entity.pdbx_description
1 polymer ?
#
loop_
_entity_poly.entity_id
_entity_poly.type
_entity_poly.pdbx_seq_one_letter_code
_entity_poly.pdbx_strand_id
1 'polypeptide(L)'
;MNLLILSGPRLRLDIKAIYVHARRAHAQVLTVLDVFSRWTMGQLIKWTMRQEDVVALFETLFERYGLPTQLYVRNDNGSQFVADLVRTYFRDRHVIQEFTKPAPPKQHAHIESYHSILERAVCKRYEFESLGQAMRR
;
A
#
# COMPACT_ATOMS: atom_id res chain seq x y z
N MET A 1 0.18 1.99 -30.71
CA MET A 1 -0.76 2.06 -29.57
C MET A 1 -0.09 2.92 -28.50
N ASN A 2 -0.51 4.18 -28.38
CA ASN A 2 0.24 5.22 -27.68
C ASN A 2 0.35 4.95 -26.17
N LEU A 3 1.57 4.65 -25.73
CA LEU A 3 1.98 4.68 -24.34
C LEU A 3 2.20 6.14 -23.95
N LEU A 4 1.12 6.89 -23.71
CA LEU A 4 1.20 8.21 -23.10
C LEU A 4 1.76 8.02 -21.68
N ILE A 5 3.03 8.37 -21.52
CA ILE A 5 3.68 8.57 -20.24
C ILE A 5 2.95 9.74 -19.57
N LEU A 6 1.92 9.44 -18.77
CA LEU A 6 1.39 10.40 -17.80
C LEU A 6 2.52 10.65 -16.80
N SER A 7 3.00 11.89 -16.77
CA SER A 7 4.27 12.37 -16.21
C SER A 7 4.27 12.58 -14.68
N GLY A 8 3.51 11.77 -13.94
CA GLY A 8 3.45 11.83 -12.48
C GLY A 8 3.96 10.54 -11.81
N PRO A 9 4.51 10.61 -10.59
CA PRO A 9 4.85 9.42 -9.80
C PRO A 9 3.65 8.48 -9.67
N ARG A 10 3.92 7.17 -9.75
CA ARG A 10 2.90 6.12 -9.67
C ARG A 10 3.13 5.26 -8.46
N LEU A 11 2.21 5.35 -7.51
CA LEU A 11 2.23 4.57 -6.30
C LEU A 11 1.29 3.39 -6.41
N ARG A 12 1.67 2.29 -5.78
CA ARG A 12 0.82 1.15 -5.55
C ARG A 12 0.53 1.02 -4.07
N LEU A 13 -0.76 0.90 -3.76
CA LEU A 13 -1.28 0.70 -2.42
C LEU A 13 -1.89 -0.69 -2.32
N ASP A 14 -1.52 -1.45 -1.28
CA ASP A 14 -2.01 -2.81 -1.07
C ASP A 14 -2.00 -3.16 0.43
N ILE A 15 -2.83 -4.13 0.82
CA ILE A 15 -2.89 -4.70 2.17
C ILE A 15 -2.53 -6.19 2.09
N LYS A 16 -1.39 -6.55 2.69
CA LYS A 16 -1.00 -7.94 2.87
C LYS A 16 -1.26 -8.43 4.29
N ALA A 17 -1.87 -9.60 4.42
CA ALA A 17 -1.94 -10.31 5.69
C ALA A 17 -0.59 -10.96 6.05
N ILE A 18 -0.18 -10.83 7.31
CA ILE A 18 0.95 -11.53 7.92
C ILE A 18 0.50 -12.24 9.20
N TYR A 19 1.11 -13.37 9.54
CA TYR A 19 0.73 -14.14 10.73
C TYR A 19 1.56 -13.74 11.95
N VAL A 20 0.91 -13.36 13.05
CA VAL A 20 1.56 -13.02 14.31
C VAL A 20 1.37 -14.17 15.29
N HIS A 21 2.47 -14.82 15.65
CA HIS A 21 2.49 -16.14 16.28
C HIS A 21 1.94 -16.10 17.70
N ALA A 22 2.39 -15.13 18.52
CA ALA A 22 1.91 -15.02 19.91
C ALA A 22 0.41 -14.71 20.01
N ARG A 23 -0.15 -13.97 19.05
CA ARG A 23 -1.59 -13.67 18.97
C ARG A 23 -2.38 -14.80 18.31
N ARG A 24 -1.70 -15.69 17.58
CA ARG A 24 -2.29 -16.72 16.70
C ARG A 24 -3.30 -16.14 15.71
N ALA A 25 -3.00 -14.95 15.17
CA ALA A 25 -3.92 -14.20 14.32
C ALA A 25 -3.17 -13.49 13.19
N HIS A 26 -3.90 -13.14 12.13
CA HIS A 26 -3.37 -12.34 11.05
C HIS A 26 -3.45 -10.85 11.35
N ALA A 27 -2.35 -10.14 11.14
CA ALA A 27 -2.29 -8.70 11.04
C ALA A 27 -2.27 -8.27 9.58
N GLN A 28 -2.65 -7.03 9.31
CA GLN A 28 -2.74 -6.40 8.00
C GLN A 28 -1.63 -5.36 7.87
N VAL A 29 -0.83 -5.47 6.82
CA VAL A 29 0.24 -4.53 6.47
C VAL A 29 -0.19 -3.73 5.25
N LEU A 30 -0.57 -2.48 5.47
CA LEU A 30 -0.80 -1.51 4.41
C LEU A 30 0.55 -1.00 3.91
N THR A 31 0.78 -1.06 2.60
CA THR A 31 2.05 -0.68 1.97
C THR A 31 1.82 0.32 0.85
N VAL A 32 2.59 1.41 0.84
CA VAL A 32 2.69 2.35 -0.28
C VAL A 32 4.04 2.15 -0.96
N LEU A 33 4.01 1.71 -2.22
CA LEU A 33 5.19 1.38 -3.01
C LEU A 33 5.29 2.32 -4.22
N ASP A 34 6.42 2.99 -4.41
CA ASP A 34 6.72 3.64 -5.68
C ASP A 34 7.08 2.58 -6.74
N VAL A 35 6.31 2.56 -7.83
CA VAL A 35 6.46 1.57 -8.89
C VAL A 35 7.79 1.75 -9.63
N PHE A 36 8.25 2.99 -9.82
CA PHE A 36 9.47 3.29 -10.58
C PHE A 36 10.72 2.89 -9.80
N SER A 37 10.92 3.47 -8.60
CA SER A 37 12.12 3.23 -7.80
C SER A 37 12.10 1.88 -7.06
N ARG A 38 10.93 1.22 -6.98
CA ARG A 38 10.70 0.04 -6.13
C ARG A 38 10.82 0.34 -4.63
N TRP A 39 10.83 1.60 -4.24
CA TRP A 39 10.96 2.01 -2.84
C TRP A 39 9.61 1.94 -2.12
N THR A 40 9.59 1.27 -0.97
CA THR A 40 8.49 1.34 -0.01
C THR A 40 8.50 2.69 0.70
N MET A 41 7.58 3.57 0.32
CA MET A 41 7.50 4.93 0.86
C MET A 41 6.95 4.96 2.30
N GLY A 42 6.05 4.04 2.62
CA GLY A 42 5.45 3.95 3.94
C GLY A 42 4.68 2.65 4.16
N GLN A 43 4.63 2.24 5.42
CA GLN A 43 3.87 1.07 5.85
C GLN A 43 3.17 1.33 7.17
N LEU A 44 2.01 0.68 7.33
CA LEU A 44 1.27 0.65 8.59
C LEU A 44 0.83 -0.78 8.86
N ILE A 45 0.99 -1.23 10.11
CA ILE A 45 0.52 -2.54 10.54
C ILE A 45 -0.60 -2.40 11.58
N LYS A 46 -1.72 -3.07 11.35
CA LYS A 46 -2.85 -3.15 12.29
C LYS A 46 -3.50 -4.52 12.22
N TRP A 47 -4.23 -4.91 13.26
CA TRP A 47 -5.05 -6.13 13.22
C TRP A 47 -6.19 -6.03 12.20
N THR A 48 -6.76 -4.84 12.06
CA THR A 48 -7.80 -4.53 11.10
C THR A 48 -7.51 -3.16 10.51
N MET A 49 -7.25 -3.12 9.20
CA MET A 49 -7.05 -1.88 8.48
C MET A 49 -8.40 -1.27 8.13
N ARG A 50 -8.54 0.02 8.41
CA ARG A 50 -9.72 0.81 8.09
C ARG A 50 -9.38 1.91 7.09
N GLN A 51 -10.40 2.54 6.53
CA GLN A 51 -10.28 3.66 5.61
C GLN A 51 -9.52 4.86 6.23
N GLU A 52 -9.70 5.12 7.53
CA GLU A 52 -9.01 6.21 8.25
C GLU A 52 -7.50 5.99 8.30
N ASP A 53 -7.08 4.73 8.33
CA ASP A 53 -5.67 4.34 8.35
C ASP A 53 -4.97 4.62 7.03
N VAL A 54 -5.70 4.48 5.92
CA VAL A 54 -5.22 4.86 4.59
C VAL A 54 -4.97 6.36 4.54
N VAL A 55 -5.95 7.16 4.98
CA VAL A 55 -5.82 8.62 5.05
C VAL A 55 -4.62 9.01 5.92
N ALA A 56 -4.53 8.49 7.14
CA ALA A 56 -3.45 8.82 8.08
C ALA A 56 -2.06 8.46 7.54
N LEU A 57 -1.91 7.32 6.85
CA LEU A 57 -0.65 6.96 6.21
C LEU A 57 -0.28 7.98 5.13
N PHE A 58 -1.22 8.34 4.26
CA PHE A 58 -0.94 9.30 3.19
C PHE A 58 -0.71 10.72 3.70
N GLU A 59 -1.35 11.14 4.79
CA GLU A 59 -1.02 12.41 5.45
C GLU A 59 0.46 12.46 5.84
N THR A 60 0.92 11.41 6.53
CA THR A 60 2.33 11.29 6.94
C THR A 60 3.28 11.31 5.74
N LEU A 61 2.89 10.68 4.62
CA LEU A 61 3.70 10.67 3.40
C LEU A 61 3.78 12.05 2.75
N PHE A 62 2.67 12.78 2.69
CA PHE A 62 2.64 14.10 2.08
C PHE A 62 3.37 15.15 2.92
N GLU A 63 3.31 15.04 4.24
CA GLU A 63 4.14 15.85 5.14
C GLU A 63 5.64 15.57 4.93
N ARG A 64 6.01 14.31 4.73
CA ARG A 64 7.42 13.90 4.60
C ARG A 64 8.03 14.23 3.24
N TYR A 65 7.31 13.99 2.15
CA TYR A 65 7.84 14.03 0.79
C TYR A 65 7.36 15.23 -0.03
N GLY A 66 6.37 15.97 0.48
CA GLY A 66 5.65 16.99 -0.28
C GLY A 66 4.70 16.38 -1.33
N LEU A 67 3.80 17.20 -1.86
CA LEU A 67 2.85 16.81 -2.90
C LEU A 67 3.44 17.11 -4.30
N PRO A 68 3.57 16.11 -5.19
CA PRO A 68 3.87 16.38 -6.59
C PRO A 68 2.66 17.01 -7.27
N THR A 69 2.87 17.74 -8.37
CA THR A 69 1.81 18.40 -9.15
C THR A 69 0.70 17.44 -9.59
N GLN A 70 1.05 16.17 -9.84
CA GLN A 70 0.10 15.12 -10.16
C GLN A 70 0.61 13.79 -9.59
N LEU A 71 -0.21 13.13 -8.77
CA LEU A 71 0.08 11.81 -8.23
C LEU A 71 -0.95 10.79 -8.72
N TYR A 72 -0.50 9.58 -9.04
CA TYR A 72 -1.38 8.45 -9.34
C TYR A 72 -1.22 7.38 -8.26
N VAL A 73 -2.31 6.98 -7.62
CA VAL A 73 -2.33 5.89 -6.64
C VAL A 73 -3.20 4.77 -7.19
N ARG A 74 -2.64 3.56 -7.30
CA ARG A 74 -3.39 2.38 -7.74
C ARG A 74 -3.56 1.36 -6.63
N ASN A 75 -4.80 0.93 -6.41
CA ASN A 75 -5.20 -0.06 -5.40
C ASN A 75 -6.26 -1.03 -5.95
N ASP A 76 -6.58 -2.07 -5.18
CA ASP A 76 -7.70 -2.96 -5.46
C ASP A 76 -9.06 -2.37 -5.02
N ASN A 77 -10.14 -3.12 -5.19
CA ASN A 77 -11.49 -2.70 -4.79
C ASN A 77 -11.82 -3.04 -3.32
N GLY A 78 -10.81 -3.19 -2.45
CA GLY A 78 -10.99 -3.37 -1.02
C GLY A 78 -11.84 -2.27 -0.41
N SER A 79 -12.70 -2.63 0.57
CA SER A 79 -13.67 -1.72 1.17
C SER A 79 -13.03 -0.47 1.77
N GLN A 80 -11.80 -0.59 2.28
CA GLN A 80 -11.00 0.51 2.79
C GLN A 80 -10.68 1.56 1.72
N PHE A 81 -10.48 1.14 0.46
CA PHE A 81 -10.02 2.02 -0.61
C PHE A 81 -11.14 2.60 -1.46
N VAL A 82 -12.25 1.88 -1.61
CA VAL A 82 -13.44 2.37 -2.32
C VAL A 82 -14.29 3.31 -1.45
N ALA A 83 -14.02 3.35 -0.14
CA ALA A 83 -14.68 4.22 0.81
C ALA A 83 -14.69 5.68 0.38
N ASP A 84 -15.84 6.35 0.58
CA ASP A 84 -16.01 7.77 0.23
C ASP A 84 -15.03 8.69 0.95
N LEU A 85 -14.62 8.32 2.16
CA LEU A 85 -13.58 9.04 2.92
C LEU A 85 -12.26 9.08 2.15
N VAL A 86 -11.76 7.93 1.70
CA VAL A 86 -10.48 7.82 0.97
C VAL A 86 -10.58 8.48 -0.40
N ARG A 87 -11.69 8.26 -1.10
CA ARG A 87 -11.93 8.87 -2.42
C ARG A 87 -11.97 10.39 -2.34
N THR A 88 -12.64 10.93 -1.32
CA THR A 88 -12.72 12.37 -1.06
C THR A 88 -11.35 12.93 -0.71
N TYR A 89 -10.65 12.29 0.22
CA TYR A 89 -9.31 12.70 0.61
C TYR A 89 -8.34 12.79 -0.58
N PHE A 90 -8.31 11.76 -1.44
CA PHE A 90 -7.43 11.78 -2.62
C PHE A 90 -7.83 12.83 -3.64
N ARG A 91 -9.14 13.01 -3.90
CA ARG A 91 -9.62 14.06 -4.79
C ARG A 91 -9.20 15.44 -4.31
N ASP A 92 -9.38 15.74 -3.02
CA ASP A 92 -9.06 17.04 -2.43
C ASP A 92 -7.54 17.31 -2.43
N ARG A 93 -6.73 16.25 -2.45
CA ARG A 93 -5.26 16.29 -2.60
C ARG A 93 -4.77 16.21 -4.06
N HIS A 94 -5.67 16.32 -5.05
CA HIS A 94 -5.35 16.21 -6.48
C HIS A 94 -4.67 14.88 -6.88
N VAL A 95 -4.94 13.82 -6.12
CA VAL A 95 -4.46 12.47 -6.38
C VAL A 95 -5.46 11.74 -7.26
N ILE A 96 -4.99 11.20 -8.38
CA ILE A 96 -5.81 10.34 -9.24
C ILE A 96 -5.74 8.92 -8.68
N GLN A 97 -6.84 8.48 -8.07
CA GLN A 97 -7.00 7.11 -7.59
C GLN A 97 -7.48 6.20 -8.72
N GLU A 98 -6.70 5.16 -9.01
CA GLU A 98 -7.00 4.16 -10.02
C GLU A 98 -7.35 2.83 -9.34
N PHE A 99 -8.54 2.30 -9.62
CA PHE A 99 -8.94 0.98 -9.16
C PHE A 99 -8.53 -0.08 -10.17
N THR A 100 -8.00 -1.18 -9.67
CA THR A 100 -7.69 -2.31 -10.53
C THR A 100 -8.99 -2.90 -11.06
N LYS A 101 -9.08 -2.96 -12.39
CA LYS A 101 -10.04 -3.85 -13.04
C LYS A 101 -9.59 -5.29 -12.79
N PRO A 102 -10.48 -6.29 -12.89
CA PRO A 102 -10.07 -7.68 -13.02
C PRO A 102 -9.07 -7.76 -14.19
N ALA A 103 -7.78 -7.82 -13.86
CA ALA A 103 -6.71 -7.61 -14.81
C ALA A 103 -5.92 -8.90 -14.99
N PRO A 104 -5.36 -9.14 -16.20
CA PRO A 104 -4.42 -10.24 -16.39
C PRO A 104 -3.21 -10.10 -15.44
N PRO A 105 -2.53 -11.21 -15.09
CA PRO A 105 -1.49 -11.27 -14.05
C PRO A 105 -0.39 -10.18 -14.14
N LYS A 106 -0.05 -9.74 -15.36
CA LYS A 106 1.06 -8.81 -15.59
C LYS A 106 0.92 -7.45 -14.92
N GLN A 107 -0.30 -6.97 -14.64
CA GLN A 107 -0.48 -5.62 -14.09
C GLN A 107 -0.15 -5.52 -12.59
N HIS A 108 -0.01 -6.64 -11.86
CA HIS A 108 0.26 -6.68 -10.42
C HIS A 108 1.68 -7.13 -10.05
N ALA A 109 2.49 -7.53 -11.04
CA ALA A 109 3.82 -8.13 -10.83
C ALA A 109 4.73 -7.36 -9.86
N HIS A 110 4.66 -6.03 -9.86
CA HIS A 110 5.44 -5.18 -8.96
C HIS A 110 5.11 -5.38 -7.47
N ILE A 111 3.84 -5.31 -7.08
CA ILE A 111 3.47 -5.47 -5.67
C ILE A 111 3.56 -6.94 -5.24
N GLU A 112 3.25 -7.88 -6.15
CA GLU A 112 3.42 -9.31 -5.93
C GLU A 112 4.90 -9.68 -5.68
N SER A 113 5.81 -9.11 -6.47
CA SER A 113 7.26 -9.28 -6.26
C SER A 113 7.69 -8.75 -4.89
N TYR A 114 7.20 -7.56 -4.49
CA TYR A 114 7.47 -7.01 -3.17
C TYR A 114 6.94 -7.93 -2.05
N HIS A 115 5.71 -8.43 -2.16
CA HIS A 115 5.13 -9.34 -1.16
C HIS A 115 5.83 -10.69 -1.08
N SER A 116 6.29 -11.22 -2.21
CA SER A 116 7.10 -12.44 -2.24
C SER A 116 8.44 -12.24 -1.49
N ILE A 117 9.07 -11.07 -1.66
CA ILE A 117 10.27 -10.71 -0.92
C ILE A 117 9.96 -10.57 0.57
N LEU A 118 8.93 -9.81 0.95
CA LEU A 118 8.51 -9.64 2.34
C LEU A 118 8.25 -11.00 3.02
N GLU A 119 7.52 -11.87 2.35
CA GLU A 119 7.21 -13.21 2.84
C GLU A 119 8.48 -14.04 3.07
N ARG A 120 9.37 -14.11 2.08
CA ARG A 120 10.59 -14.91 2.15
C ARG A 120 11.63 -14.34 3.09
N ALA A 121 11.78 -13.03 3.13
CA ALA A 121 12.84 -12.36 3.88
C ALA A 121 12.49 -12.14 5.35
N VAL A 122 11.19 -11.96 5.64
CA VAL A 122 10.72 -11.54 6.96
C VAL A 122 9.75 -12.57 7.54
N CYS A 123 8.58 -12.78 6.94
CA CYS A 123 7.52 -13.61 7.53
C CYS A 123 7.94 -15.07 7.77
N LYS A 124 8.75 -15.66 6.88
CA LYS A 124 9.24 -17.04 7.01
C LYS A 124 10.46 -17.19 7.91
N ARG A 125 11.10 -16.08 8.30
CA ARG A 125 12.35 -16.09 9.07
C ARG A 125 12.16 -15.72 10.53
N TYR A 126 11.05 -15.08 10.86
CA TYR A 126 10.79 -14.56 12.20
C TYR A 126 9.40 -14.96 12.68
N GLU A 127 9.32 -15.36 13.93
CA GLU A 127 8.06 -15.43 14.65
C GLU A 127 7.80 -14.06 15.31
N PHE A 128 6.59 -13.53 15.11
CA PHE A 128 6.21 -12.25 15.69
C PHE A 128 5.43 -12.43 16.99
N GLU A 129 5.89 -11.74 18.02
CA GLU A 129 5.25 -11.64 19.33
C GLU A 129 4.27 -10.46 19.41
N SER A 130 4.51 -9.41 18.62
CA SER A 130 3.69 -8.21 18.60
C SER A 130 3.74 -7.50 17.25
N LEU A 131 2.77 -6.61 17.01
CA LEU A 131 2.78 -5.73 15.83
C LEU A 131 4.03 -4.83 15.80
N GLY A 132 4.46 -4.35 16.96
CA GLY A 132 5.66 -3.50 17.07
C GLY A 132 6.93 -4.25 16.71
N GLN A 133 7.05 -5.53 17.09
CA GLN A 133 8.18 -6.36 16.66
C GLN A 133 8.12 -6.62 15.15
N ALA A 134 6.95 -6.96 14.62
CA ALA A 134 6.76 -7.18 13.18
C ALA A 134 7.13 -5.95 12.33
N MET A 135 6.76 -4.74 12.75
CA MET A 135 7.07 -3.50 12.02
C MET A 135 8.57 -3.14 12.00
N ARG A 136 9.36 -3.66 12.95
CA ARG A 136 10.81 -3.38 13.04
C ARG A 136 11.68 -4.38 12.27
N ARG A 137 11.09 -5.38 11.61
CA ARG A 137 11.79 -6.42 10.86
C ARG A 137 11.74 -6.13 9.38
#